data_AF-A0A068N809-F1
#
_entry.id   AF-A0A068N809-F1
#
_cell.length_a   1.000
_cell.length_b   1.000
_cell.length_c   1.000
_cell.angle_alpha   90.00
_cell.angle_beta   90.00
_cell.angle_gamma   90.00
#
_symmetry.space_group_name_H-M   'P 1'
#
loop_
_entity.id
_entity.type
_entity.pdbx_description
1 polymer ?
#
loop_
_entity_poly.entity_id
_entity_poly.type
_entity_poly.pdbx_seq_one_letter_code
_entity_poly.pdbx_strand_id
1 'polypeptide(L)'
;MSTSAFPRTVLVTGVTGRTGSLVFQKLQAQPEYFTVRGLGRSPEKQQQVLGEQSTCFVGDIRKPETLVEPLRGCDVLVILTSAIPVVVGQPEPGQRPPLGFLTGEMPEDVDYHGQVNQIEAAKVAGVEHIILVGSMGGTNPDHMLNKIGDGNILLWKRKAEQYLIDSGIDYTIIRAGGLLDQPGGKRELLVGKDDQLLIDPPEGIPTSIPRADIAELVVRAIIEPQARNKAFDVISKPEADTTATVTRDFAGLFSQTMPGL
;
A
#
# COMPACT_ATOMS: atom_id res chain seq x y z
N MET A 1 17.79 -12.96 18.61
CA MET A 1 17.70 -12.01 17.47
C MET A 1 17.79 -12.86 16.22
N SER A 2 16.66 -13.10 15.54
CA SER A 2 16.64 -13.88 14.30
C SER A 2 17.31 -13.05 13.21
N THR A 3 18.52 -13.43 12.82
CA THR A 3 19.16 -12.91 11.61
C THR A 3 18.49 -13.60 10.43
N SER A 4 17.44 -13.03 9.86
CA SER A 4 16.87 -13.55 8.61
C SER A 4 17.99 -13.64 7.58
N ALA A 5 18.29 -14.83 7.06
CA ALA A 5 19.30 -15.03 6.05
C ALA A 5 18.88 -14.28 4.77
N PHE A 6 19.76 -13.44 4.23
CA PHE A 6 19.53 -12.84 2.92
C PHE A 6 19.65 -13.91 1.83
N PRO A 7 18.89 -13.78 0.72
CA PRO A 7 17.91 -12.72 0.44
C PRO A 7 16.57 -12.93 1.15
N ARG A 8 15.90 -11.85 1.58
CA ARG A 8 14.53 -11.91 2.13
C ARG A 8 13.51 -12.20 1.04
N THR A 9 12.61 -13.14 1.28
CA THR A 9 11.50 -13.45 0.39
C THR A 9 10.33 -12.50 0.63
N VAL A 10 9.99 -11.70 -0.38
CA VAL A 10 8.93 -10.68 -0.31
C VAL A 10 7.80 -11.01 -1.28
N LEU A 11 6.57 -11.12 -0.78
CA LEU A 11 5.37 -11.19 -1.62
C LEU A 11 4.73 -9.81 -1.75
N VAL A 12 4.51 -9.35 -2.99
CA VAL A 12 3.78 -8.11 -3.30
C VAL A 12 2.41 -8.47 -3.88
N THR A 13 1.33 -8.12 -3.17
CA THR A 13 -0.04 -8.29 -3.67
C THR A 13 -0.56 -7.01 -4.32
N GLY A 14 -1.44 -7.14 -5.32
CA GLY A 14 -1.80 -5.98 -6.15
C GLY A 14 -0.66 -5.60 -7.10
N VAL A 15 0.19 -6.58 -7.46
CA VAL A 15 1.45 -6.39 -8.20
C VAL A 15 1.27 -5.72 -9.57
N THR A 16 0.11 -5.88 -10.21
CA THR A 16 -0.21 -5.25 -11.50
C THR A 16 -0.81 -3.84 -11.36
N GLY A 17 -0.97 -3.35 -10.13
CA GLY A 17 -1.43 -1.99 -9.85
C GLY A 17 -0.31 -0.98 -10.04
N ARG A 18 -0.67 0.29 -10.25
CA ARG A 18 0.29 1.37 -10.55
C ARG A 18 1.42 1.51 -9.53
N THR A 19 1.12 1.38 -8.23
CA THR A 19 2.14 1.41 -7.17
C THR A 19 2.77 0.03 -6.95
N GLY A 20 1.97 -1.03 -7.02
CA GLY A 20 2.42 -2.42 -6.87
C GLY A 20 3.53 -2.80 -7.84
N SER A 21 3.42 -2.42 -9.11
CA SER A 21 4.43 -2.72 -10.12
C SER A 21 5.74 -1.98 -9.85
N LEU A 22 5.68 -0.74 -9.36
CA LEU A 22 6.87 0.04 -8.99
C LEU A 22 7.60 -0.57 -7.80
N VAL A 23 6.88 -1.03 -6.78
CA VAL A 23 7.48 -1.75 -5.64
C VAL A 23 8.15 -3.03 -6.11
N PHE A 24 7.43 -3.83 -6.90
CA PHE A 24 7.94 -5.08 -7.42
C PHE A 24 9.24 -4.89 -8.23
N GLN A 25 9.26 -3.92 -9.14
CA GLN A 25 10.45 -3.57 -9.94
C GLN A 25 11.63 -3.11 -9.06
N LYS A 26 11.39 -2.27 -8.05
CA LYS A 26 12.44 -1.80 -7.13
C LYS A 26 13.06 -2.92 -6.31
N LEU A 27 12.25 -3.88 -5.88
CA LEU A 27 12.73 -5.06 -5.15
C LEU A 27 13.51 -6.00 -6.08
N GLN A 28 13.01 -6.24 -7.30
CA GLN A 28 13.70 -7.08 -8.29
C GLN A 28 15.05 -6.52 -8.71
N ALA A 29 15.21 -5.20 -8.72
CA ALA A 29 16.48 -4.53 -9.01
C ALA A 29 17.56 -4.73 -7.92
N GLN A 30 17.24 -5.41 -6.83
CA GLN A 30 18.12 -5.65 -5.67
C GLN A 30 18.13 -7.15 -5.28
N PRO A 31 18.51 -8.06 -6.20
CA PRO A 31 18.44 -9.51 -6.00
C PRO A 31 19.37 -10.03 -4.90
N GLU A 32 20.39 -9.26 -4.52
CA GLU A 32 21.28 -9.56 -3.40
C GLU A 32 20.58 -9.43 -2.03
N TYR A 33 19.49 -8.65 -1.96
CA TYR A 33 18.71 -8.44 -0.74
C TYR A 33 17.35 -9.12 -0.78
N PHE A 34 16.75 -9.30 -1.97
CA PHE A 34 15.35 -9.75 -2.09
C PHE A 34 15.15 -10.88 -3.09
N THR A 35 14.33 -11.86 -2.69
CA THR A 35 13.64 -12.78 -3.59
C THR A 35 12.19 -12.33 -3.70
N VAL A 36 11.77 -11.85 -4.88
CA VAL A 36 10.50 -11.15 -5.05
C VAL A 36 9.45 -12.03 -5.72
N ARG A 37 8.25 -12.05 -5.15
CA ARG A 37 7.07 -12.74 -5.69
C ARG A 37 5.94 -11.74 -5.89
N GLY A 38 5.18 -11.88 -6.97
CA GLY A 38 4.01 -11.06 -7.26
C GLY A 38 2.72 -11.87 -7.11
N LEU A 39 1.66 -11.26 -6.60
CA LEU A 39 0.30 -11.82 -6.64
C LEU A 39 -0.64 -10.86 -7.38
N GLY A 40 -1.32 -11.38 -8.38
CA GLY A 40 -2.35 -10.68 -9.15
C GLY A 40 -3.40 -11.64 -9.70
N ARG A 41 -4.45 -11.08 -10.30
CA ARG A 41 -5.63 -11.85 -10.73
C ARG A 41 -5.57 -12.35 -12.18
N SER A 42 -4.78 -11.69 -13.04
CA SER A 42 -4.67 -12.02 -14.48
C SER A 42 -3.21 -12.27 -14.83
N PRO A 43 -2.86 -13.49 -15.27
CA PRO A 43 -1.51 -13.78 -15.75
C PRO A 43 -1.12 -12.94 -16.98
N GLU A 44 -2.06 -12.64 -17.87
CA GLU A 44 -1.83 -11.80 -19.06
C GLU A 44 -1.41 -10.39 -18.64
N LYS A 45 -2.12 -9.80 -17.68
CA LYS A 45 -1.79 -8.48 -17.14
C LYS A 45 -0.46 -8.49 -16.39
N GLN A 46 -0.14 -9.58 -15.70
CA GLN A 46 1.18 -9.73 -15.05
C GLN A 46 2.30 -9.72 -16.08
N GLN A 47 2.20 -10.50 -17.15
CA GLN A 47 3.18 -10.52 -18.23
C GLN A 47 3.32 -9.15 -18.89
N GLN A 48 2.20 -8.47 -19.16
CA GLN A 48 2.20 -7.14 -19.76
C GLN A 48 2.90 -6.08 -18.89
N VAL A 49 2.69 -6.11 -17.57
CA VAL A 49 3.18 -5.08 -16.65
C VAL A 49 4.58 -5.38 -16.11
N LEU A 50 4.93 -6.65 -15.94
CA LEU A 50 6.13 -7.11 -15.22
C LEU A 50 7.13 -7.89 -16.10
N GLY A 51 6.74 -8.28 -17.32
CA GLY A 51 7.55 -9.10 -18.21
C GLY A 51 7.56 -10.60 -17.85
N GLU A 52 8.14 -11.41 -18.75
CA GLU A 52 8.05 -12.88 -18.73
C GLU A 52 8.86 -13.58 -17.63
N GLN A 53 9.90 -12.92 -17.10
CA GLN A 53 10.82 -13.53 -16.13
C GLN A 53 10.41 -13.32 -14.67
N SER A 54 9.22 -12.79 -14.43
CA SER A 54 8.75 -12.44 -13.09
C SER A 54 8.11 -13.63 -12.38
N THR A 55 8.55 -13.95 -11.16
CA THR A 55 7.91 -14.96 -10.30
C THR A 55 6.55 -14.45 -9.80
N CYS A 56 5.51 -14.69 -10.58
CA CYS A 56 4.15 -14.26 -10.27
C CYS A 56 3.21 -15.45 -10.06
N PHE A 57 2.31 -15.28 -9.11
CA PHE A 57 1.23 -16.19 -8.82
C PHE A 57 -0.10 -15.56 -9.23
N VAL A 58 -1.01 -16.41 -9.70
CA VAL A 58 -2.39 -16.02 -9.98
C VAL A 58 -3.23 -16.38 -8.76
N GLY A 59 -3.93 -15.40 -8.20
CA GLY A 59 -4.80 -15.62 -7.04
C GLY A 59 -5.74 -14.45 -6.78
N ASP A 60 -6.72 -14.70 -5.92
CA ASP A 60 -7.76 -13.76 -5.53
C ASP A 60 -7.76 -13.66 -4.01
N ILE A 61 -7.52 -12.46 -3.49
CA ILE A 61 -7.42 -12.23 -2.05
C ILE A 61 -8.73 -12.53 -1.30
N ARG A 62 -9.86 -12.59 -2.00
CA ARG A 62 -11.16 -13.00 -1.43
C ARG A 62 -11.27 -14.52 -1.24
N LYS A 63 -10.32 -15.29 -1.79
CA LYS A 63 -10.25 -16.76 -1.76
C LYS A 63 -8.99 -17.21 -1.01
N PRO A 64 -9.07 -17.44 0.31
CA PRO A 64 -7.91 -17.72 1.16
C PRO A 64 -7.00 -18.85 0.65
N GLU A 65 -7.59 -19.87 0.02
CA GLU A 65 -6.86 -21.02 -0.53
C GLU A 65 -5.85 -20.62 -1.62
N THR A 66 -6.09 -19.50 -2.32
CA THR A 66 -5.18 -19.01 -3.38
C THR A 66 -3.96 -18.26 -2.81
N LEU A 67 -3.92 -18.00 -1.50
CA LEU A 67 -2.86 -17.26 -0.82
C LEU A 67 -1.79 -18.16 -0.21
N VAL A 68 -2.07 -19.47 -0.06
CA VAL A 68 -1.20 -20.43 0.63
C VAL A 68 0.13 -20.62 -0.11
N GLU A 69 0.08 -20.91 -1.41
CA GLU A 69 1.30 -21.14 -2.21
C GLU A 69 2.17 -19.88 -2.33
N PRO A 70 1.64 -18.70 -2.70
CA PRO A 70 2.44 -17.48 -2.82
C PRO A 70 3.20 -17.10 -1.55
N LEU A 71 2.57 -17.32 -0.37
CA LEU A 71 3.12 -16.95 0.94
C LEU A 71 4.07 -17.98 1.54
N ARG A 72 4.19 -19.19 0.97
CA ARG A 72 5.02 -20.24 1.56
C ARG A 72 6.49 -19.80 1.64
N GLY A 73 7.02 -19.69 2.87
CA GLY A 73 8.40 -19.25 3.11
C GLY A 73 8.65 -17.78 2.78
N CYS A 74 7.61 -16.94 2.80
CA CYS A 74 7.77 -15.49 2.72
C CYS A 74 8.17 -14.92 4.09
N ASP A 75 9.18 -14.04 4.10
CA ASP A 75 9.57 -13.28 5.29
C ASP A 75 8.71 -12.03 5.44
N VAL A 76 8.31 -11.43 4.30
CA VAL A 76 7.60 -10.15 4.25
C VAL A 76 6.44 -10.19 3.26
N LEU A 77 5.31 -9.59 3.65
CA LEU A 77 4.16 -9.35 2.79
C LEU A 77 3.95 -7.85 2.60
N VAL A 78 3.85 -7.41 1.33
CA VAL A 78 3.46 -6.05 0.95
C VAL A 78 2.07 -6.07 0.36
N ILE A 79 1.13 -5.40 1.01
CA ILE A 79 -0.27 -5.30 0.60
C ILE A 79 -0.49 -3.97 -0.15
N LEU A 80 -0.67 -4.07 -1.46
CA LEU A 80 -1.00 -2.97 -2.38
C LEU A 80 -2.31 -3.24 -3.14
N THR A 81 -3.18 -4.05 -2.54
CA THR A 81 -4.51 -4.36 -3.06
C THR A 81 -5.53 -3.31 -2.62
N SER A 82 -6.52 -3.05 -3.48
CA SER A 82 -7.61 -2.13 -3.19
C SER A 82 -8.83 -2.44 -4.05
N ALA A 83 -10.04 -2.20 -3.55
CA ALA A 83 -11.21 -2.10 -4.42
C ALA A 83 -10.99 -0.96 -5.42
N ILE A 84 -11.47 -1.15 -6.65
CA ILE A 84 -11.33 -0.16 -7.73
C ILE A 84 -12.73 0.17 -8.21
N PRO A 85 -13.20 1.42 -8.06
CA PRO A 85 -14.49 1.82 -8.60
C PRO A 85 -14.43 1.83 -10.13
N VAL A 86 -15.53 1.44 -10.75
CA VAL A 86 -15.75 1.44 -12.20
C VAL A 86 -16.91 2.38 -12.54
N VAL A 87 -16.99 2.79 -13.80
CA VAL A 87 -18.15 3.57 -14.28
C VAL A 87 -19.38 2.66 -14.28
N VAL A 88 -20.43 3.07 -13.57
CA VAL A 88 -21.69 2.32 -13.45
C VAL A 88 -22.84 3.10 -14.06
N GLY A 89 -23.30 2.69 -15.24
CA GLY A 89 -24.37 3.39 -15.94
C GLY A 89 -23.87 4.50 -16.87
N GLN A 90 -24.82 5.23 -17.46
CA GLN A 90 -24.53 6.23 -18.48
C GLN A 90 -24.26 7.60 -17.84
N PRO A 91 -23.21 8.32 -18.26
CA PRO A 91 -23.00 9.69 -17.81
C PRO A 91 -24.09 10.61 -18.36
N GLU A 92 -24.74 11.39 -17.50
CA GLU A 92 -25.60 12.48 -17.96
C GLU A 92 -24.76 13.65 -18.50
N PRO A 93 -25.23 14.38 -19.54
CA PRO A 93 -24.51 15.52 -20.08
C PRO A 93 -24.14 16.55 -18.99
N GLY A 94 -22.85 16.89 -18.90
CA GLY A 94 -22.33 17.86 -17.94
C GLY A 94 -22.08 17.31 -16.53
N GLN A 95 -22.41 16.04 -16.26
CA GLN A 95 -22.12 15.38 -15.00
C GLN A 95 -20.92 14.44 -15.11
N ARG A 96 -20.25 14.21 -13.98
CA ARG A 96 -19.22 13.18 -13.90
C ARG A 96 -19.89 11.81 -14.02
N PRO A 97 -19.27 10.84 -14.74
CA PRO A 97 -19.82 9.50 -14.79
C PRO A 97 -20.01 8.93 -13.38
N PRO A 98 -21.20 8.36 -13.07
CA PRO A 98 -21.40 7.67 -11.81
C PRO A 98 -20.37 6.56 -11.63
N LEU A 99 -19.77 6.50 -10.44
CA LEU A 99 -18.80 5.49 -10.06
C LEU A 99 -19.42 4.55 -9.04
N GLY A 100 -19.15 3.26 -9.20
CA GLY A 100 -19.61 2.20 -8.32
C GLY A 100 -18.63 1.04 -8.28
N PHE A 101 -18.93 0.03 -7.49
CA PHE A 101 -18.17 -1.21 -7.45
C PHE A 101 -19.04 -2.35 -7.99
N LEU A 102 -18.40 -3.31 -8.63
CA LEU A 102 -19.10 -4.51 -9.09
C LEU A 102 -19.48 -5.38 -7.89
N THR A 103 -20.54 -6.20 -8.03
CA THR A 103 -20.93 -7.16 -7.00
C THR A 103 -19.76 -8.06 -6.61
N GLY A 104 -19.46 -8.15 -5.30
CA GLY A 104 -18.32 -8.88 -4.75
C GLY A 104 -16.97 -8.18 -4.87
N GLU A 105 -16.92 -6.99 -5.48
CA GLU A 105 -15.73 -6.11 -5.56
C GLU A 105 -15.89 -4.86 -4.68
N MET A 106 -16.82 -4.88 -3.72
CA MET A 106 -17.01 -3.76 -2.79
C MET A 106 -15.78 -3.60 -1.90
N PRO A 107 -15.52 -2.41 -1.35
CA PRO A 107 -14.44 -2.24 -0.39
C PRO A 107 -14.54 -3.14 0.85
N GLU A 108 -15.74 -3.51 1.30
CA GLU A 108 -15.88 -4.52 2.36
C GLU A 108 -15.28 -5.88 1.95
N ASP A 109 -15.57 -6.34 0.72
CA ASP A 109 -15.07 -7.60 0.19
C ASP A 109 -13.55 -7.57 -0.03
N VAL A 110 -13.03 -6.48 -0.58
CA VAL A 110 -11.66 -6.39 -1.09
C VAL A 110 -10.71 -5.77 -0.06
N ASP A 111 -11.06 -4.59 0.45
CA ASP A 111 -10.22 -3.81 1.35
C ASP A 111 -10.29 -4.28 2.80
N TYR A 112 -11.41 -4.88 3.23
CA TYR A 112 -11.49 -5.52 4.54
C TYR A 112 -11.27 -7.02 4.47
N HIS A 113 -12.25 -7.80 3.98
CA HIS A 113 -12.15 -9.26 4.01
C HIS A 113 -10.97 -9.80 3.20
N GLY A 114 -10.71 -9.26 2.02
CA GLY A 114 -9.57 -9.63 1.20
C GLY A 114 -8.22 -9.32 1.86
N GLN A 115 -8.09 -8.21 2.59
CA GLN A 115 -6.87 -7.89 3.33
C GLN A 115 -6.71 -8.75 4.59
N VAL A 116 -7.80 -9.01 5.33
CA VAL A 116 -7.81 -9.94 6.46
C VAL A 116 -7.36 -11.34 6.04
N ASN A 117 -7.84 -11.85 4.90
CA ASN A 117 -7.41 -13.15 4.36
C ASN A 117 -5.90 -13.20 4.11
N GLN A 118 -5.31 -12.11 3.60
CA GLN A 118 -3.86 -12.01 3.40
C GLN A 118 -3.10 -11.99 4.72
N ILE A 119 -3.58 -11.24 5.72
CA ILE A 119 -2.97 -11.16 7.05
C ILE A 119 -3.01 -12.53 7.75
N GLU A 120 -4.15 -13.23 7.71
CA GLU A 120 -4.28 -14.57 8.29
C GLU A 120 -3.40 -15.61 7.59
N ALA A 121 -3.39 -15.60 6.26
CA ALA A 121 -2.52 -16.50 5.50
C ALA A 121 -1.03 -16.21 5.78
N ALA A 122 -0.66 -14.93 5.94
CA ALA A 122 0.70 -14.52 6.29
C ALA A 122 1.08 -15.00 7.70
N LYS A 123 0.16 -14.90 8.66
CA LYS A 123 0.33 -15.42 10.01
C LYS A 123 0.61 -16.92 10.01
N VAL A 124 -0.19 -17.70 9.27
CA VAL A 124 -0.01 -19.15 9.13
C VAL A 124 1.31 -19.49 8.45
N ALA A 125 1.73 -18.70 7.46
CA ALA A 125 3.00 -18.89 6.75
C ALA A 125 4.24 -18.46 7.56
N GLY A 126 4.07 -17.82 8.72
CA GLY A 126 5.17 -17.34 9.55
C GLY A 126 5.83 -16.06 9.04
N VAL A 127 5.11 -15.23 8.27
CA VAL A 127 5.60 -13.91 7.83
C VAL A 127 5.95 -13.06 9.04
N GLU A 128 7.12 -12.44 9.02
CA GLU A 128 7.65 -11.67 10.14
C GLU A 128 7.22 -10.20 10.10
N HIS A 129 6.94 -9.65 8.91
CA HIS A 129 6.59 -8.23 8.74
C HIS A 129 5.58 -8.03 7.61
N ILE A 130 4.52 -7.25 7.87
CA ILE A 130 3.53 -6.84 6.87
C ILE A 130 3.59 -5.34 6.63
N ILE A 131 3.69 -4.92 5.38
CA ILE A 131 3.57 -3.51 4.97
C ILE A 131 2.23 -3.33 4.25
N LEU A 132 1.38 -2.44 4.76
CA LEU A 132 0.07 -2.14 4.19
C LEU A 132 0.02 -0.67 3.73
N VAL A 133 -0.27 -0.46 2.45
CA VAL A 133 -0.45 0.90 1.91
C VAL A 133 -1.95 1.24 1.86
N GLY A 134 -2.34 2.20 2.69
CA GLY A 134 -3.69 2.73 2.82
C GLY A 134 -3.81 4.14 2.23
N SER A 135 -4.71 4.92 2.80
CA SER A 135 -5.02 6.30 2.39
C SER A 135 -5.24 7.15 3.63
N MET A 136 -4.83 8.42 3.57
CA MET A 136 -5.36 9.44 4.48
C MET A 136 -6.88 9.60 4.30
N GLY A 137 -7.52 10.23 5.29
CA GLY A 137 -8.95 10.50 5.40
C GLY A 137 -9.69 9.53 6.31
N GLY A 138 -9.00 8.53 6.87
CA GLY A 138 -9.60 7.48 7.69
C GLY A 138 -10.17 7.95 9.03
N THR A 139 -9.79 9.14 9.51
CA THR A 139 -10.34 9.72 10.75
C THR A 139 -11.70 10.39 10.56
N ASN A 140 -12.12 10.63 9.30
CA ASN A 140 -13.38 11.29 8.98
C ASN A 140 -14.35 10.31 8.29
N PRO A 141 -15.41 9.84 8.98
CA PRO A 141 -16.38 8.93 8.38
C PRO A 141 -17.16 9.55 7.22
N ASP A 142 -17.33 10.87 7.21
CA ASP A 142 -18.07 11.61 6.17
C ASP A 142 -17.19 12.02 4.96
N HIS A 143 -15.94 11.55 4.92
CA HIS A 143 -14.99 11.88 3.86
C HIS A 143 -15.54 11.52 2.47
N MET A 144 -15.29 12.36 1.47
CA MET A 144 -15.89 12.23 0.13
C MET A 144 -15.61 10.88 -0.55
N LEU A 145 -14.47 10.25 -0.24
CA LEU A 145 -14.13 8.94 -0.81
C LEU A 145 -15.05 7.81 -0.33
N ASN A 146 -15.66 7.93 0.85
CA ASN A 146 -16.62 6.95 1.35
C ASN A 146 -17.93 6.95 0.55
N LYS A 147 -18.25 8.08 -0.10
CA LYS A 147 -19.47 8.27 -0.90
C LYS A 147 -19.37 7.69 -2.31
N ILE A 148 -18.18 7.30 -2.76
CA ILE A 148 -18.00 6.70 -4.08
C ILE A 148 -18.67 5.32 -4.06
N GLY A 149 -19.70 5.12 -4.88
CA GLY A 149 -20.38 3.84 -5.02
C GLY A 149 -20.97 3.27 -3.74
N ASP A 150 -21.31 4.13 -2.77
CA ASP A 150 -21.71 3.74 -1.41
C ASP A 150 -20.72 2.76 -0.72
N GLY A 151 -19.45 2.86 -1.10
CA GLY A 151 -18.45 1.84 -0.79
C GLY A 151 -17.82 1.96 0.59
N ASN A 152 -17.86 3.12 1.26
CA ASN A 152 -17.23 3.34 2.57
C ASN A 152 -15.74 2.91 2.63
N ILE A 153 -15.00 3.11 1.52
CA ILE A 153 -13.67 2.52 1.32
C ILE A 153 -12.66 2.86 2.42
N LEU A 154 -12.67 4.08 2.95
CA LEU A 154 -11.72 4.46 4.00
C LEU A 154 -12.05 3.80 5.34
N LEU A 155 -13.34 3.57 5.62
CA LEU A 155 -13.76 2.84 6.82
C LEU A 155 -13.29 1.39 6.77
N TRP A 156 -13.46 0.72 5.63
CA TRP A 156 -13.04 -0.67 5.45
C TRP A 156 -11.52 -0.84 5.47
N LYS A 157 -10.77 0.07 4.82
CA LYS A 157 -9.30 0.11 4.92
C LYS A 157 -8.84 0.32 6.36
N ARG A 158 -9.42 1.29 7.09
CA ARG A 158 -9.08 1.53 8.51
C ARG A 158 -9.41 0.32 9.40
N LYS A 159 -10.47 -0.42 9.09
CA LYS A 159 -10.81 -1.66 9.78
C LYS A 159 -9.77 -2.77 9.53
N ALA A 160 -9.24 -2.88 8.31
CA ALA A 160 -8.15 -3.81 7.99
C ALA A 160 -6.82 -3.39 8.64
N GLU A 161 -6.53 -2.09 8.69
CA GLU A 161 -5.39 -1.54 9.43
C GLU A 161 -5.45 -1.92 10.92
N GLN A 162 -6.60 -1.74 11.57
CA GLN A 162 -6.79 -2.17 12.96
C GLN A 162 -6.58 -3.67 13.12
N TYR A 163 -7.13 -4.48 12.21
CA TYR A 163 -6.93 -5.93 12.23
C TYR A 163 -5.45 -6.30 12.13
N LEU A 164 -4.68 -5.63 11.27
CA LEU A 164 -3.25 -5.83 11.14
C LEU A 164 -2.52 -5.48 12.45
N ILE A 165 -2.86 -4.34 13.06
CA ILE A 165 -2.30 -3.92 14.36
C ILE A 165 -2.55 -4.98 15.44
N ASP A 166 -3.76 -5.55 15.48
CA ASP A 166 -4.17 -6.53 16.48
C ASP A 166 -3.66 -7.96 16.17
N SER A 167 -3.11 -8.20 14.98
CA SER A 167 -2.70 -9.53 14.52
C SER A 167 -1.52 -10.14 15.30
N GLY A 168 -0.69 -9.27 15.89
CA GLY A 168 0.56 -9.61 16.56
C GLY A 168 1.78 -9.75 15.64
N ILE A 169 1.64 -9.49 14.33
CA ILE A 169 2.74 -9.46 13.37
C ILE A 169 3.33 -8.04 13.33
N ASP A 170 4.66 -7.90 13.23
CA ASP A 170 5.26 -6.57 13.02
C ASP A 170 4.66 -5.93 11.76
N TYR A 171 4.31 -4.64 11.83
CA TYR A 171 3.65 -3.97 10.71
C TYR A 171 4.24 -2.60 10.35
N THR A 172 4.00 -2.17 9.12
CA THR A 172 4.13 -0.76 8.71
C THR A 172 2.90 -0.37 7.90
N ILE A 173 2.10 0.58 8.40
CA ILE A 173 0.92 1.11 7.73
C ILE A 173 1.27 2.49 7.17
N ILE A 174 1.15 2.64 5.84
CA ILE A 174 1.49 3.86 5.11
C ILE A 174 0.20 4.44 4.53
N ARG A 175 -0.33 5.52 5.13
CA ARG A 175 -1.54 6.21 4.67
C ARG A 175 -1.15 7.33 3.72
N ALA A 176 -1.21 7.04 2.42
CA ALA A 176 -0.78 8.01 1.42
C ALA A 176 -1.80 9.15 1.26
N GLY A 177 -1.29 10.34 0.96
CA GLY A 177 -2.09 11.39 0.32
C GLY A 177 -2.48 11.05 -1.12
N GLY A 178 -3.00 12.05 -1.84
CA GLY A 178 -3.37 11.91 -3.24
C GLY A 178 -2.20 11.41 -4.10
N LEU A 179 -2.37 10.26 -4.75
CA LEU A 179 -1.28 9.60 -5.47
C LEU A 179 -1.03 10.20 -6.86
N LEU A 180 0.19 10.65 -7.10
CA LEU A 180 0.65 11.25 -8.36
C LEU A 180 1.44 10.25 -9.23
N ASP A 181 1.29 10.35 -10.55
CA ASP A 181 2.12 9.64 -11.52
C ASP A 181 3.31 10.53 -11.93
N GLN A 182 4.25 10.72 -11.00
CA GLN A 182 5.45 11.54 -11.16
C GLN A 182 6.71 10.77 -10.72
N PRO A 183 7.92 11.16 -11.17
CA PRO A 183 9.17 10.57 -10.71
C PRO A 183 9.37 10.72 -9.19
N GLY A 184 9.86 9.69 -8.53
CA GLY A 184 10.20 9.70 -7.10
C GLY A 184 11.67 10.04 -6.83
N GLY A 185 12.04 10.13 -5.55
CA GLY A 185 13.41 10.38 -5.08
C GLY A 185 13.89 11.82 -5.27
N LYS A 186 12.94 12.76 -5.41
CA LYS A 186 13.19 14.18 -5.72
C LYS A 186 12.51 15.16 -4.77
N ARG A 187 11.72 14.66 -3.81
CA ARG A 187 10.92 15.50 -2.91
C ARG A 187 11.32 15.23 -1.47
N GLU A 188 11.05 16.21 -0.63
CA GLU A 188 10.96 16.01 0.80
C GLU A 188 9.63 15.30 1.11
N LEU A 189 9.70 14.22 1.86
CA LEU A 189 8.55 13.47 2.35
C LEU A 189 8.24 13.92 3.77
N LEU A 190 6.96 14.18 4.02
CA LEU A 190 6.47 14.61 5.31
C LEU A 190 5.56 13.52 5.87
N VAL A 191 5.81 13.14 7.13
CA VAL A 191 4.99 12.16 7.84
C VAL A 191 4.12 12.84 8.88
N GLY A 192 2.94 12.28 9.11
CA GLY A 192 1.96 12.80 10.05
C GLY A 192 1.16 11.70 10.72
N LYS A 193 0.20 12.12 11.54
CA LYS A 193 -0.70 11.24 12.30
C LYS A 193 -2.10 11.83 12.26
N ASP A 194 -3.11 10.97 12.30
CA ASP A 194 -4.53 11.33 12.44
C ASP A 194 -5.01 12.40 11.45
N ASP A 195 -4.63 12.26 10.18
CA ASP A 195 -5.00 13.14 9.08
C ASP A 195 -4.59 14.61 9.28
N GLN A 196 -3.66 14.91 10.19
CA GLN A 196 -3.17 16.28 10.42
C GLN A 196 -2.67 16.93 9.13
N LEU A 197 -1.96 16.16 8.30
CA LEU A 197 -1.47 16.62 7.00
C LEU A 197 -2.58 16.87 5.97
N LEU A 198 -3.76 16.29 6.15
CA LEU A 198 -4.93 16.52 5.31
C LEU A 198 -5.75 17.72 5.79
N ILE A 199 -5.83 17.92 7.11
CA ILE A 199 -6.63 18.97 7.75
C ILE A 199 -5.91 20.33 7.69
N ASP A 200 -4.62 20.35 8.02
CA ASP A 200 -3.79 21.56 8.06
C ASP A 200 -2.42 21.28 7.42
N PRO A 201 -2.34 21.19 6.08
CA PRO A 201 -1.09 20.94 5.39
C PRO A 201 -0.11 22.09 5.63
N PRO A 202 1.17 21.79 5.96
CA PRO A 202 2.17 22.82 6.22
C PRO A 202 2.32 23.73 4.99
N GLU A 203 2.31 25.04 5.22
CA GLU A 203 2.47 26.04 4.15
C GLU A 203 1.40 25.95 3.04
N GLY A 204 0.26 25.28 3.30
CA GLY A 204 -0.81 25.10 2.33
C GLY A 204 -0.44 24.21 1.13
N ILE A 205 0.57 23.35 1.27
CA ILE A 205 1.01 22.49 0.16
C ILE A 205 -0.06 21.45 -0.23
N PRO A 206 -0.03 20.94 -1.48
CA PRO A 206 -0.91 19.85 -1.88
C PRO A 206 -0.70 18.58 -1.04
N THR A 207 -1.80 17.98 -0.59
CA THR A 207 -1.80 16.76 0.23
C THR A 207 -1.62 15.50 -0.64
N SER A 208 -0.50 15.45 -1.36
CA SER A 208 -0.25 14.48 -2.43
C SER A 208 1.17 13.95 -2.40
N ILE A 209 1.38 12.78 -3.01
CA ILE A 209 2.68 12.10 -3.06
C ILE A 209 2.81 11.25 -4.33
N PRO A 210 3.98 11.23 -5.00
CA PRO A 210 4.21 10.31 -6.12
C PRO A 210 4.15 8.84 -5.73
N ARG A 211 3.54 8.01 -6.60
CA ARG A 211 3.55 6.54 -6.42
C ARG A 211 4.96 5.97 -6.34
N ALA A 212 5.92 6.57 -7.03
CA ALA A 212 7.31 6.18 -6.98
C ALA A 212 7.97 6.45 -5.62
N ASP A 213 7.55 7.49 -4.90
CA ASP A 213 8.01 7.78 -3.53
C ASP A 213 7.36 6.82 -2.52
N ILE A 214 6.07 6.49 -2.69
CA ILE A 214 5.44 5.39 -1.92
C ILE A 214 6.17 4.07 -2.14
N ALA A 215 6.56 3.77 -3.38
CA ALA A 215 7.28 2.55 -3.68
C ALA A 215 8.67 2.51 -3.03
N GLU A 216 9.37 3.64 -2.96
CA GLU A 216 10.62 3.75 -2.20
C GLU A 216 10.40 3.56 -0.69
N LEU A 217 9.37 4.22 -0.12
CA LEU A 217 9.02 4.08 1.30
C LEU A 217 8.73 2.63 1.68
N VAL A 218 8.02 1.89 0.83
CA VAL A 218 7.76 0.46 1.04
C VAL A 218 9.07 -0.34 1.07
N VAL A 219 9.96 -0.15 0.09
CA VAL A 219 11.27 -0.84 0.07
C VAL A 219 12.08 -0.52 1.32
N ARG A 220 12.10 0.75 1.74
CA ARG A 220 12.81 1.19 2.94
C ARG A 220 12.20 0.62 4.20
N ALA A 221 10.88 0.51 4.29
CA ALA A 221 10.22 -0.09 5.43
C ALA A 221 10.59 -1.57 5.63
N ILE A 222 10.91 -2.32 4.56
CA ILE A 222 11.41 -3.70 4.67
C ILE A 222 12.78 -3.77 5.34
N ILE A 223 13.62 -2.75 5.10
CA ILE A 223 15.04 -2.72 5.49
C ILE A 223 15.21 -2.11 6.87
N GLU A 224 14.52 -0.99 7.13
CA GLU A 224 14.74 -0.16 8.32
C GLU A 224 13.98 -0.72 9.54
N PRO A 225 14.66 -1.12 10.62
CA PRO A 225 14.01 -1.58 11.85
C PRO A 225 13.04 -0.56 12.45
N GLN A 226 13.31 0.73 12.27
CA GLN A 226 12.49 1.84 12.76
C GLN A 226 11.11 1.91 12.11
N ALA A 227 10.91 1.24 10.97
CA ALA A 227 9.62 1.17 10.30
C ALA A 227 8.66 0.15 10.95
N ARG A 228 9.14 -0.73 11.82
CA ARG A 228 8.32 -1.76 12.46
C ARG A 228 7.39 -1.17 13.51
N ASN A 229 6.17 -1.69 13.53
CA ASN A 229 5.06 -1.27 14.38
C ASN A 229 4.78 0.23 14.25
N LYS A 230 4.72 0.73 13.01
CA LYS A 230 4.44 2.13 12.68
C LYS A 230 3.19 2.25 11.83
N ALA A 231 2.42 3.31 12.06
CA ALA A 231 1.27 3.69 11.25
C ALA A 231 1.24 5.22 11.12
N PHE A 232 1.33 5.72 9.90
CA PHE A 232 1.51 7.14 9.65
C PHE A 232 0.93 7.59 8.32
N ASP A 233 0.60 8.87 8.29
CA ASP A 233 0.18 9.60 7.09
C ASP A 233 1.41 10.10 6.35
N VAL A 234 1.35 10.19 5.03
CA VAL A 234 2.49 10.68 4.25
C VAL A 234 2.07 11.49 3.02
N ILE A 235 2.71 12.65 2.87
CA ILE A 235 2.65 13.51 1.69
C ILE A 235 4.07 13.89 1.26
N SER A 236 4.20 14.60 0.15
CA SER A 236 5.47 15.19 -0.28
C SER A 236 5.35 16.70 -0.50
N LYS A 237 6.39 17.46 -0.17
CA LYS A 237 6.53 18.83 -0.65
C LYS A 237 6.61 18.86 -2.19
N PRO A 238 6.19 19.95 -2.86
CA PRO A 238 6.36 20.09 -4.30
C PRO A 238 7.83 19.95 -4.74
N GLU A 239 8.10 19.36 -5.90
CA GLU A 239 9.47 19.22 -6.43
C GLU A 239 10.14 20.59 -6.69
N ALA A 240 9.34 21.63 -6.91
CA ALA A 240 9.83 23.00 -7.15
C ALA A 240 10.10 23.80 -5.87
N ASP A 241 9.83 23.25 -4.68
CA ASP A 241 10.13 23.91 -3.41
C ASP A 241 11.65 23.95 -3.20
N THR A 242 12.24 25.15 -3.30
CA THR A 242 13.68 25.36 -3.19
C THR A 242 14.19 25.33 -1.75
N THR A 243 13.29 25.34 -0.78
CA THR A 243 13.63 25.21 0.66
C THR A 243 13.59 23.76 1.13
N ALA A 244 12.95 22.87 0.35
CA ALA A 244 12.78 21.48 0.69
C ALA A 244 14.08 20.67 0.56
N THR A 245 14.30 19.73 1.48
CA THR A 245 15.42 18.80 1.43
C THR A 245 14.93 17.42 1.01
N VAL A 246 15.44 16.90 -0.11
CA VAL A 246 15.07 15.56 -0.59
C VAL A 246 15.34 14.51 0.48
N THR A 247 14.32 13.73 0.83
CA THR A 247 14.45 12.71 1.86
C THR A 247 15.41 11.62 1.42
N ARG A 248 16.48 11.43 2.19
CA ARG A 248 17.45 10.33 2.05
C ARG A 248 17.58 9.50 3.33
N ASP A 249 17.37 10.14 4.49
CA ASP A 249 17.37 9.48 5.79
C ASP A 249 15.97 8.90 6.12
N PHE A 250 15.74 7.68 5.66
CA PHE A 250 14.47 6.98 5.91
C PHE A 250 14.38 6.46 7.35
N ALA A 251 15.49 6.09 7.98
CA ALA A 251 15.51 5.70 9.40
C ALA A 251 15.06 6.87 10.30
N GLY A 252 15.58 8.08 10.04
CA GLY A 252 15.14 9.31 10.69
C GLY A 252 13.69 9.66 10.39
N LEU A 253 13.22 9.46 9.15
CA LEU A 253 11.82 9.65 8.79
C LEU A 253 10.89 8.70 9.59
N PHE A 254 11.18 7.41 9.61
CA PHE A 254 10.37 6.42 10.36
C PHE A 254 10.41 6.67 11.87
N SER A 255 11.52 7.18 12.40
CA SER A 255 11.66 7.51 13.82
C SER A 255 10.68 8.59 14.30
N GLN A 256 10.18 9.43 13.38
CA GLN A 256 9.17 10.46 13.68
C GLN A 256 7.75 9.88 13.80
N THR A 257 7.54 8.63 13.43
CA THR A 257 6.21 8.00 13.35
C THR A 257 5.91 7.16 14.60
N MET A 258 4.62 6.86 14.84
CA MET A 258 4.16 6.10 16.02
C MET A 258 3.36 4.85 15.64
N PRO A 259 3.22 3.87 16.55
CA PRO A 259 2.29 2.75 16.39
C PRO A 259 0.81 3.18 16.45
N GLY A 260 -0.07 2.23 16.11
CA GLY A 260 -1.52 2.33 16.34
C GLY A 260 -2.28 3.16 15.32
N LEU A 261 -3.61 3.11 15.37
CA LEU A 261 -4.47 3.86 14.45
C LEU A 261 -4.31 5.37 14.58
#